data_AF-A0ABD0QHF9-F1
#
_entry.id   AF-A0ABD0QHF9-F1
#
_cell.length_a   1.000
_cell.length_b   1.000
_cell.length_c   1.000
_cell.angle_alpha   90.00
_cell.angle_beta   90.00
_cell.angle_gamma   90.00
#
_symmetry.space_group_name_H-M   'P 1'
#
loop_
_entity.id
_entity.type
_entity.pdbx_description
1 polymer ?
#
loop_
_entity_poly.entity_id
_entity_poly.type
_entity_poly.pdbx_seq_one_letter_code
_entity_poly.pdbx_strand_id
1 'polypeptide(L)'
;MSAACDILRHDRFGSGSVMVWGGISLEGRTALHVLARGSPTAIRYRDEILRPLVRPYAGAVGPGFLLMQDSARPHVAGVCQQFLQDEGIDAMDRPARSPDLNPIEHIWDIMSRSIHQRHVAPQTVQELADALVQ
;
A
#
# COMPACT_ATOMS: atom_id res chain seq x y z
N MET A 1 10.87 3.66 -5.18
CA MET A 1 9.76 2.73 -4.89
C MET A 1 8.45 3.48 -5.02
N SER A 2 7.49 2.95 -5.78
CA SER A 2 6.10 3.38 -5.77
C SER A 2 5.34 2.55 -4.74
N ALA A 3 4.55 3.20 -3.90
CA ALA A 3 3.79 2.55 -2.84
C ALA A 3 2.44 3.24 -2.67
N ALA A 4 1.40 2.45 -2.44
CA ALA A 4 0.06 2.98 -2.18
C ALA A 4 -0.76 2.02 -1.34
N CYS A 5 -1.76 2.59 -0.67
CA CYS A 5 -2.89 1.83 -0.15
C CYS A 5 -3.93 1.70 -1.27
N ASP A 6 -4.49 0.51 -1.48
CA ASP A 6 -5.69 0.35 -2.29
C ASP A 6 -6.79 -0.42 -1.52
N ILE A 7 -8.04 -0.16 -1.88
CA ILE A 7 -9.22 -0.81 -1.32
C ILE A 7 -9.69 -1.87 -2.30
N LEU A 8 -9.41 -3.13 -1.98
CA LEU A 8 -9.93 -4.27 -2.74
C LEU A 8 -11.29 -4.68 -2.15
N ARG A 9 -12.32 -4.52 -2.97
CA ARG A 9 -13.71 -4.81 -2.58
C ARG A 9 -14.03 -6.29 -2.75
N HIS A 10 -14.77 -6.82 -1.79
CA HIS A 10 -15.43 -8.11 -1.87
C HIS A 10 -16.83 -7.88 -2.46
N ASP A 11 -16.98 -8.25 -3.74
CA ASP A 11 -18.23 -8.32 -4.53
C ASP A 11 -19.16 -7.08 -4.63
N ARG A 12 -20.22 -7.24 -5.46
CA ARG A 12 -21.21 -6.21 -5.85
C ARG A 12 -22.21 -5.83 -4.75
N PHE A 13 -22.22 -6.52 -3.60
CA PHE A 13 -23.25 -6.39 -2.56
C PHE A 13 -22.75 -5.81 -1.23
N GLY A 14 -21.47 -5.43 -1.13
CA GLY A 14 -21.00 -4.48 -0.11
C GLY A 14 -20.85 -5.03 1.32
N SER A 15 -20.69 -6.35 1.50
CA SER A 15 -20.58 -6.96 2.83
C SER A 15 -19.18 -6.90 3.46
N GLY A 16 -18.13 -6.55 2.67
CA GLY A 16 -16.77 -6.35 3.18
C GLY A 16 -15.82 -5.71 2.18
N SER A 17 -14.81 -4.99 2.67
CA SER A 17 -13.67 -4.53 1.88
C SER A 17 -12.41 -4.69 2.70
N VAL A 18 -11.32 -5.09 2.05
CA VAL A 18 -10.00 -5.15 2.66
C VAL A 18 -9.20 -3.96 2.12
N MET A 19 -8.56 -3.23 3.02
CA MET A 19 -7.55 -2.25 2.61
C MET A 19 -6.19 -2.93 2.67
N VAL A 20 -5.45 -2.84 1.56
CA VAL A 20 -4.13 -3.43 1.45
C VAL A 20 -3.13 -2.35 1.10
N TRP A 21 -1.96 -2.41 1.71
CA TRP A 21 -0.81 -1.61 1.32
C TRP A 21 0.22 -2.50 0.64
N GLY A 22 0.85 -1.97 -0.40
CA GLY A 22 1.95 -2.60 -1.10
C GLY A 22 2.92 -1.56 -1.64
N GLY A 23 4.16 -2.00 -1.84
CA GLY A 23 5.22 -1.24 -2.46
C GLY A 23 5.91 -2.03 -3.57
N ILE A 24 6.24 -1.36 -4.67
CA ILE A 24 7.00 -1.89 -5.79
C ILE A 24 8.17 -0.99 -6.16
N SER A 25 9.23 -1.58 -6.68
CA SER A 25 10.34 -0.89 -7.30
C SER A 25 10.93 -1.76 -8.42
N LEU A 26 11.93 -1.25 -9.13
CA LEU A 26 12.67 -2.06 -10.11
C LEU A 26 13.40 -3.23 -9.43
N GLU A 27 13.77 -3.08 -8.16
CA GLU A 27 14.49 -4.09 -7.37
C GLU A 27 13.55 -5.13 -6.74
N GLY A 28 12.23 -5.00 -6.92
CA GLY A 28 11.26 -5.98 -6.44
C GLY A 28 10.05 -5.35 -5.76
N ARG A 29 9.47 -6.06 -4.78
CA ARG A 29 8.25 -5.64 -4.08
C ARG A 29 8.36 -5.83 -2.57
N THR A 30 7.59 -5.06 -1.81
CA THR A 30 7.37 -5.34 -0.39
C THR A 30 6.42 -6.52 -0.23
N ALA A 31 6.36 -7.07 0.99
CA ALA A 31 5.18 -7.84 1.39
C ALA A 31 3.92 -6.96 1.30
N LEU A 32 2.78 -7.59 0.99
CA LEU A 32 1.49 -6.93 1.09
C LEU A 32 1.06 -6.91 2.56
N HIS A 33 0.56 -5.76 3.00
CA HIS A 33 0.07 -5.59 4.37
C HIS A 33 -1.43 -5.32 4.35
N VAL A 34 -2.19 -6.19 5.00
CA VAL A 34 -3.63 -6.05 5.13
C VAL A 34 -3.93 -5.18 6.35
N LEU A 35 -4.51 -4.01 6.13
CA LEU A 35 -4.91 -3.12 7.21
C LEU A 35 -6.24 -3.59 7.82
N ALA A 36 -6.24 -3.80 9.14
CA ALA A 36 -7.46 -4.11 9.89
C ALA A 36 -8.53 -3.01 9.70
N ARG A 37 -9.81 -3.43 9.70
CA ARG A 37 -10.99 -2.58 9.40
C ARG A 37 -10.92 -1.19 10.05
N GLY A 38 -11.11 -0.16 9.22
CA GLY A 38 -11.09 1.25 9.62
C GLY A 38 -10.24 2.10 8.66
N SER A 39 -10.41 3.42 8.67
CA SER A 39 -9.54 4.32 7.91
C SER A 39 -8.13 4.30 8.53
N PRO A 40 -7.05 4.16 7.74
CA PRO A 40 -5.70 4.23 8.27
C PRO A 40 -5.50 5.59 8.92
N THR A 41 -5.08 5.60 10.18
CA THR A 41 -4.63 6.83 10.84
C THR A 41 -3.15 7.03 10.51
N ALA A 42 -2.65 8.25 10.66
CA ALA A 42 -1.23 8.53 10.49
C ALA A 42 -0.33 7.67 11.42
N ILE A 43 -0.81 7.40 12.65
CA ILE A 43 -0.08 6.54 13.59
C ILE A 43 0.00 5.10 13.09
N ARG A 44 -1.13 4.54 12.61
CA ARG A 44 -1.15 3.19 12.03
C ARG A 44 -0.27 3.11 10.79
N TYR A 45 -0.31 4.12 9.92
CA TYR A 45 0.57 4.15 8.75
C TYR A 45 2.05 4.15 9.16
N ARG A 46 2.45 4.95 10.13
CA ARG A 46 3.83 4.93 10.64
C ARG A 46 4.22 3.56 11.22
N ASP A 47 3.40 3.03 12.12
CA ASP A 47 3.78 1.87 12.95
C ASP A 47 3.56 0.53 12.23
N GLU A 48 2.59 0.42 11.33
CA GLU A 48 2.28 -0.80 10.58
C GLU A 48 2.91 -0.83 9.18
N ILE A 49 3.25 0.33 8.60
CA ILE A 49 3.76 0.40 7.22
C ILE A 49 5.17 0.99 7.15
N LEU A 50 5.36 2.25 7.58
CA LEU A 50 6.64 2.93 7.38
C LEU A 50 7.78 2.23 8.13
N ARG A 51 7.56 1.93 9.41
CA ARG A 51 8.57 1.30 10.27
C ARG A 51 8.89 -0.15 9.89
N PRO A 52 7.92 -1.06 9.72
CA PRO A 52 8.22 -2.47 9.47
C PRO A 52 8.45 -2.81 7.99
N LEU A 53 8.00 -1.99 7.03
CA LEU A 53 8.08 -2.32 5.60
C LEU A 53 8.97 -1.35 4.83
N VAL A 54 8.69 -0.04 4.91
CA VAL A 54 9.40 0.96 4.09
C VAL A 54 10.84 1.14 4.55
N ARG A 55 11.07 1.32 5.85
CA ARG A 55 12.40 1.51 6.44
C ARG A 55 13.38 0.36 6.10
N PRO A 56 13.07 -0.92 6.36
CA PRO A 56 14.00 -2.00 6.00
C PRO A 56 14.20 -2.13 4.50
N TYR A 57 13.16 -1.88 3.68
CA TYR A 57 13.29 -1.92 2.23
C TYR A 57 14.20 -0.80 1.70
N ALA A 58 14.04 0.43 2.21
CA ALA A 58 14.91 1.55 1.90
C ALA A 58 16.38 1.24 2.29
N GLY A 59 16.60 0.65 3.46
CA GLY A 59 17.93 0.21 3.90
C GLY A 59 18.54 -0.87 3.01
N ALA A 60 17.72 -1.78 2.47
CA ALA A 60 18.17 -2.84 1.56
C ALA A 60 18.50 -2.31 0.15
N VAL A 61 17.72 -1.35 -0.36
CA VAL A 61 18.00 -0.69 -1.65
C VAL A 61 19.22 0.22 -1.55
N GLY A 62 19.36 0.94 -0.43
CA GLY A 62 20.50 1.80 -0.15
C GLY A 62 20.36 3.23 -0.69
N PRO A 63 21.48 3.94 -0.89
CA PRO A 63 21.49 5.35 -1.26
C PRO A 63 20.73 5.64 -2.55
N GLY A 64 19.96 6.75 -2.57
CA GLY A 64 19.12 7.12 -3.71
C GLY A 64 17.74 6.45 -3.72
N PHE A 65 17.39 5.70 -2.67
CA PHE A 65 16.01 5.26 -2.48
C PHE A 65 15.08 6.47 -2.36
N LEU A 66 14.05 6.49 -3.21
CA LEU A 66 13.02 7.52 -3.23
C LEU A 66 11.64 6.88 -3.07
N LEU A 67 10.90 7.31 -2.05
CA LEU A 67 9.53 6.86 -1.79
C LEU A 67 8.53 7.70 -2.59
N MET A 68 7.74 7.07 -3.45
CA MET A 68 6.60 7.69 -4.13
C MET A 68 5.32 7.16 -3.50
N GLN A 69 4.54 8.05 -2.87
CA GLN A 69 3.24 7.76 -2.26
C GLN A 69 2.18 8.76 -2.74
N ASP A 70 0.90 8.47 -2.57
CA ASP A 70 -0.17 9.43 -2.86
C ASP A 70 -0.30 10.50 -1.75
N SER A 71 -1.11 11.52 -2.00
CA SER A 71 -1.37 12.60 -1.04
C SER A 71 -2.48 12.24 -0.01
N ALA A 72 -2.72 10.96 0.28
CA ALA A 72 -3.69 10.58 1.30
C ALA A 72 -3.31 11.19 2.67
N ARG A 73 -4.33 11.53 3.47
CA ARG A 73 -4.14 12.24 4.75
C ARG A 73 -3.10 11.60 5.68
N PRO A 74 -3.04 10.26 5.83
CA PRO A 74 -2.01 9.63 6.67
C PRO A 74 -0.59 9.82 6.14
N HIS A 75 -0.42 9.82 4.81
CA HIS A 75 0.89 9.92 4.16
C HIS A 75 1.51 11.31 4.32
N VAL A 76 0.69 12.37 4.25
CA VAL A 76 1.13 13.76 4.41
C VAL A 76 1.09 14.26 5.86
N ALA A 77 0.68 13.42 6.81
CA ALA A 77 0.62 13.80 8.21
C ALA A 77 2.02 14.05 8.78
N GLY A 78 2.16 15.08 9.62
CA GLY A 78 3.46 15.49 10.17
C GLY A 78 4.21 14.36 10.88
N VAL A 79 3.51 13.46 11.59
CA VAL A 79 4.14 12.29 12.25
C VAL A 79 4.77 11.29 11.27
N CYS A 80 4.24 11.20 10.05
CA CYS A 80 4.79 10.32 9.00
C CYS A 80 5.92 11.02 8.26
N GLN A 81 5.76 12.31 7.96
CA GLN A 81 6.81 13.12 7.35
C GLN A 81 8.05 13.21 8.24
N GLN A 82 7.86 13.44 9.55
CA GLN A 82 8.97 13.45 10.52
C GLN A 82 9.66 12.09 10.58
N PHE A 83 8.91 10.99 10.61
CA PHE A 83 9.50 9.64 10.61
C PHE A 83 10.37 9.40 9.37
N LEU A 84 9.91 9.82 8.18
CA LEU A 84 10.69 9.67 6.95
C LEU A 84 11.98 10.50 7.00
N GLN A 85 11.91 11.74 7.51
CA GLN A 85 13.08 12.60 7.69
C GLN A 85 14.09 12.01 8.68
N ASP A 86 13.62 11.50 9.83
CA ASP A 86 14.47 10.91 10.86
C ASP A 86 15.21 9.66 10.35
N GLU A 87 14.58 8.90 9.43
CA GLU A 87 15.17 7.73 8.78
C GLU A 87 15.98 8.08 7.51
N GLY A 88 16.06 9.35 7.13
CA GLY A 88 16.76 9.80 5.92
C GLY A 88 16.14 9.28 4.63
N ILE A 89 14.82 9.06 4.62
CA ILE A 89 14.08 8.54 3.47
C ILE A 89 13.43 9.71 2.74
N ASP A 90 13.92 9.98 1.53
CA ASP A 90 13.33 10.99 0.66
C ASP A 90 11.97 10.51 0.14
N ALA A 91 10.98 11.40 0.17
CA ALA A 91 9.67 11.19 -0.43
C ALA A 91 9.46 12.16 -1.60
N MET A 92 8.94 11.65 -2.72
CA MET A 92 8.62 12.47 -3.88
C MET A 92 7.32 13.24 -3.64
N ASP A 93 7.36 14.55 -3.86
CA ASP A 93 6.17 15.39 -3.91
C ASP A 93 5.34 15.06 -5.16
N ARG A 94 4.24 14.32 -5.00
CA ARG A 94 3.29 14.12 -6.11
C ARG A 94 2.38 15.34 -6.26
N PRO A 95 2.21 15.89 -7.48
CA PRO A 95 1.16 16.85 -7.74
C PRO A 95 -0.21 16.17 -7.57
N ALA A 96 -1.12 16.85 -6.86
CA ALA A 96 -2.40 16.33 -6.36
C ALA A 96 -3.43 15.87 -7.44
N ARG A 97 -3.05 15.74 -8.71
CA ARG A 97 -3.96 15.50 -9.84
C ARG A 97 -3.48 14.46 -10.86
N SER A 98 -2.64 13.51 -10.44
CA SER A 98 -2.18 12.42 -11.33
C SER A 98 -2.24 11.06 -10.63
N PRO A 99 -3.45 10.55 -10.35
CA PRO A 99 -3.64 9.17 -9.89
C PRO A 99 -3.07 8.16 -10.91
N ASP A 100 -3.14 8.48 -12.21
CA ASP A 100 -2.70 7.64 -13.33
C ASP A 100 -1.17 7.40 -13.40
N LEU A 101 -0.37 8.09 -12.57
CA LEU A 101 1.10 7.97 -12.59
C LEU A 101 1.65 7.01 -11.53
N ASN A 102 0.79 6.27 -10.83
CA ASN A 102 1.23 5.32 -9.84
C ASN A 102 1.27 3.91 -10.45
N PRO A 103 2.45 3.37 -10.81
CA PRO A 103 2.55 2.10 -11.53
C PRO A 103 1.96 0.91 -10.76
N ILE A 104 1.81 1.04 -9.43
CA ILE A 104 1.17 0.02 -8.59
C ILE A 104 -0.35 -0.08 -8.82
N GLU A 105 -1.02 0.96 -9.34
CA GLU A 105 -2.46 0.91 -9.65
C GLU A 105 -2.78 -0.15 -10.71
N HIS A 106 -1.89 -0.33 -11.69
CA HIS A 106 -2.02 -1.41 -12.67
C HIS A 106 -1.89 -2.79 -12.01
N ILE A 107 -1.05 -2.92 -10.99
CA ILE A 107 -0.92 -4.18 -10.24
C ILE A 107 -2.20 -4.44 -9.44
N TRP A 108 -2.76 -3.42 -8.80
CA TRP A 108 -4.02 -3.55 -8.08
C TRP A 108 -5.18 -3.97 -8.99
N ASP A 109 -5.25 -3.40 -10.20
CA ASP A 109 -6.23 -3.78 -11.21
C ASP A 109 -6.06 -5.24 -11.67
N ILE A 110 -4.82 -5.69 -11.92
CA ILE A 110 -4.52 -7.11 -12.24
C ILE A 110 -4.94 -8.03 -11.08
N MET A 111 -4.59 -7.67 -9.84
CA MET A 111 -4.92 -8.46 -8.65
C MET A 111 -6.43 -8.55 -8.45
N SER A 112 -7.14 -7.44 -8.58
CA SER A 112 -8.59 -7.38 -8.51
C SER A 112 -9.22 -8.30 -9.55
N ARG A 113 -8.81 -8.23 -10.83
CA ARG A 113 -9.33 -9.11 -11.89
C ARG A 113 -9.05 -10.59 -11.61
N SER A 114 -7.86 -10.92 -11.12
CA SER A 114 -7.48 -12.29 -10.76
C SER A 114 -8.41 -12.87 -9.70
N ILE A 115 -8.74 -12.09 -8.66
CA ILE A 115 -9.70 -12.50 -7.62
C ILE A 115 -11.09 -12.74 -8.20
N HIS A 116 -11.56 -11.85 -9.07
CA HIS A 116 -12.88 -11.99 -9.70
C HIS A 116 -12.96 -13.22 -10.63
N GLN A 117 -11.83 -13.71 -11.13
CA GLN A 117 -11.75 -14.87 -12.03
C GLN A 117 -11.50 -16.20 -11.27
N ARG A 118 -11.35 -16.18 -9.95
CA ARG A 118 -11.17 -17.41 -9.16
C ARG A 118 -12.41 -18.31 -9.26
N HIS A 119 -12.18 -19.62 -9.39
CA HIS A 119 -13.23 -20.65 -9.40
C HIS A 119 -14.06 -20.65 -8.11
N VAL A 120 -13.41 -20.39 -6.96
CA VAL A 120 -14.06 -20.17 -5.67
C VAL A 120 -13.82 -18.72 -5.29
N ALA A 121 -14.87 -17.91 -5.37
CA ALA A 121 -14.80 -16.55 -4.87
C ALA A 121 -14.59 -16.60 -3.35
N PRO A 122 -13.65 -15.80 -2.80
CA PRO A 122 -13.56 -15.65 -1.35
C PRO A 122 -14.95 -15.26 -0.84
N GLN A 123 -15.36 -15.75 0.32
CA GLN A 123 -16.66 -15.49 0.95
C GLN A 123 -16.51 -14.62 2.20
N THR A 124 -15.29 -14.48 2.73
CA THR A 124 -14.99 -13.68 3.91
C THR A 124 -13.86 -12.68 3.67
N VAL A 125 -13.80 -11.64 4.52
CA VAL A 125 -12.69 -10.67 4.54
C VAL A 125 -11.35 -11.37 4.77
N GLN A 126 -11.32 -12.43 5.59
CA GLN A 126 -10.11 -13.21 5.85
C GLN A 126 -9.70 -14.01 4.62
N GLU A 127 -10.64 -14.69 3.97
CA GLU A 127 -10.34 -15.42 2.72
C GLU A 127 -9.88 -14.48 1.59
N LEU A 128 -10.42 -13.25 1.54
CA LEU A 128 -9.94 -12.23 0.61
C LEU A 128 -8.51 -11.77 0.96
N ALA A 129 -8.21 -11.55 2.24
CA ALA A 129 -6.86 -11.23 2.70
C ALA A 129 -5.86 -12.35 2.38
N ASP A 130 -6.22 -13.61 2.65
CA ASP A 130 -5.39 -14.78 2.37
C ASP A 130 -5.18 -14.97 0.86
N ALA A 131 -6.22 -14.73 0.05
CA ALA A 131 -6.13 -14.77 -1.41
C ALA A 131 -5.16 -13.74 -2.01
N LEU A 132 -4.93 -12.63 -1.31
CA LEU A 132 -4.08 -11.54 -1.78
C LEU A 132 -2.60 -11.78 -1.50
N VAL A 133 -2.28 -12.57 -0.48
CA VAL A 133 -0.90 -12.82 -0.04
C VAL A 133 -0.31 -14.15 -0.55
N GLN A 134 -1.09 -14.96 -1.26
CA GLN A 134 -0.68 -16.20 -1.94
C GLN A 134 -0.01 -15.92 -3.29
#